data_AF-A0A8G2BX81-F1
#
_entry.id   AF-A0A8G2BX81-F1
#
_cell.length_a   1.000
_cell.length_b   1.000
_cell.length_c   1.000
_cell.angle_alpha   90.00
_cell.angle_beta   90.00
_cell.angle_gamma   90.00
#
_symmetry.space_group_name_H-M   'P 1'
#
loop_
_entity.id
_entity.type
_entity.pdbx_description
1 polymer ?
#
loop_
_entity_poly.entity_id
_entity_poly.type
_entity_poly.pdbx_seq_one_letter_code
_entity_poly.pdbx_strand_id
1 'polypeptide(L)' 'MKEMADKRNATISQIAIAWAIAKNTLPIIGVTQTKYIAETVAAATISLNSEETTLLENLAAKTGVDTKGAWENPMY' A
#
# COMPACT_ATOMS: atom_id res chain seq x y z
N MET A 1 3.68 9.72 -1.18
CA MET A 1 2.72 9.09 -0.25
C MET A 1 2.20 10.05 0.81
N LYS A 2 3.06 10.77 1.57
CA LYS A 2 2.60 11.70 2.61
C LYS A 2 1.54 12.71 2.14
N GLU A 3 1.78 13.39 1.02
CA GLU A 3 0.80 14.34 0.47
C GLU A 3 -0.55 13.71 0.08
N MET A 4 -0.55 12.45 -0.34
CA MET A 4 -1.78 11.71 -0.68
C MET A 4 -2.55 11.32 0.59
N ALA A 5 -1.82 10.92 1.62
CA ALA A 5 -2.35 10.67 2.96
C ALA A 5 -2.97 11.96 3.55
N ASP A 6 -2.27 13.08 3.50
CA ASP A 6 -2.74 14.38 4.01
C ASP A 6 -4.01 14.84 3.27
N LYS A 7 -4.06 14.74 1.93
CA LYS A 7 -5.25 15.08 1.12
C LYS A 7 -6.48 14.25 1.47
N ARG A 8 -6.28 13.02 1.94
CA ARG A 8 -7.35 12.06 2.26
C ARG A 8 -7.61 11.94 3.76
N ASN A 9 -6.95 12.76 4.59
CA ASN A 9 -6.96 12.68 6.05
C ASN A 9 -6.73 11.23 6.54
N ALA A 10 -5.82 10.53 5.87
CA ALA A 10 -5.51 9.12 6.07
C ALA A 10 -4.05 8.95 6.47
N THR A 11 -3.70 7.84 7.11
CA THR A 11 -2.30 7.50 7.40
C THR A 11 -1.62 6.88 6.18
N ILE A 12 -0.29 6.93 6.14
CA ILE A 12 0.48 6.28 5.06
C ILE A 12 0.17 4.78 4.97
N SER A 13 0.00 4.11 6.12
CA SER A 13 -0.37 2.70 6.19
C SER A 13 -1.73 2.45 5.54
N GLN A 14 -2.71 3.33 5.77
CA GLN A 14 -4.03 3.21 5.15
C GLN A 14 -3.96 3.36 3.62
N ILE A 15 -3.13 4.27 3.11
CA ILE A 15 -2.90 4.41 1.66
C ILE A 15 -2.27 3.14 1.07
N ALA A 16 -1.30 2.53 1.77
CA ALA A 16 -0.68 1.29 1.31
C ALA A 16 -1.67 0.12 1.25
N ILE A 17 -2.56 0.00 2.24
CA ILE A 17 -3.62 -1.01 2.27
C ILE A 17 -4.62 -0.78 1.13
N ALA A 18 -5.07 0.46 0.96
CA ALA A 18 -5.98 0.85 -0.11
C ALA A 18 -5.40 0.56 -1.50
N TRP A 19 -4.09 0.77 -1.69
CA TRP A 19 -3.39 0.42 -2.92
C TRP A 19 -3.40 -1.09 -3.20
N ALA A 20 -3.14 -1.92 -2.18
CA ALA A 20 -3.21 -3.37 -2.33
C ALA A 20 -4.63 -3.83 -2.75
N ILE A 21 -5.66 -3.25 -2.12
CA ILE A 21 -7.06 -3.54 -2.46
C ILE A 21 -7.38 -3.09 -3.90
N ALA A 22 -6.95 -1.89 -4.31
CA ALA A 22 -7.15 -1.35 -5.66
C ALA A 22 -6.49 -2.21 -6.75
N LYS A 23 -5.43 -2.95 -6.41
CA LYS A 23 -4.77 -3.93 -7.28
C LYS A 23 -5.53 -5.26 -7.41
N ASN A 24 -6.76 -5.34 -6.92
CA ASN A 24 -7.56 -6.57 -6.83
C ASN A 24 -6.86 -7.67 -6.00
N THR A 25 -6.11 -7.28 -4.97
CA THR A 25 -5.53 -8.23 -4.01
C THR A 25 -6.28 -8.17 -2.69
N LEU A 26 -6.25 -9.26 -1.92
CA LEU A 26 -6.81 -9.31 -0.58
C LEU A 26 -5.65 -9.35 0.43
N PRO A 27 -5.22 -8.19 0.98
CA PRO A 27 -4.08 -8.15 1.89
C PRO A 27 -4.39 -8.83 3.23
N ILE A 28 -3.45 -9.61 3.76
CA ILE A 28 -3.49 -10.13 5.12
C ILE A 28 -2.74 -9.15 6.02
N ILE A 29 -3.48 -8.41 6.85
CA ILE A 29 -2.91 -7.30 7.63
C ILE A 29 -2.59 -7.76 9.05
N GLY A 30 -1.29 -7.88 9.34
CA GLY A 30 -0.82 -8.16 10.69
C GLY A 30 -0.85 -6.89 11.54
N VAL A 31 -1.69 -6.87 12.58
CA VAL A 31 -1.72 -5.79 13.58
C VAL A 31 -1.21 -6.31 14.92
N THR A 32 -0.29 -5.57 15.54
CA THR A 32 0.30 -5.94 16.84
C THR A 32 -0.37 -5.25 18.03
N GLN A 33 -1.16 -4.19 17.78
CA GLN A 33 -1.91 -3.46 18.79
C GLN A 33 -3.35 -3.25 18.32
N THR A 34 -4.30 -3.32 19.25
CA THR A 34 -5.74 -3.20 18.97
C THR A 34 -6.13 -1.86 18.36
N LYS A 35 -5.43 -0.77 18.72
CA LYS A 35 -5.69 0.57 18.19
C LYS A 35 -5.59 0.65 16.66
N TYR A 36 -4.76 -0.17 16.03
CA TYR A 36 -4.56 -0.19 14.58
C TYR A 36 -5.67 -0.94 13.82
N ILE A 37 -6.53 -1.69 14.53
CA ILE A 37 -7.65 -2.41 13.90
C ILE A 37 -8.61 -1.40 13.26
N ALA A 38 -9.00 -0.36 13.99
CA ALA A 38 -9.92 0.67 13.49
C ALA A 38 -9.33 1.39 12.27
N GLU A 39 -8.04 1.73 12.30
CA GLU A 39 -7.33 2.35 11.19
C GLU A 39 -7.31 1.43 9.95
N THR A 40 -7.08 0.13 10.16
CA THR A 40 -7.06 -0.88 9.09
C THR A 40 -8.42 -1.03 8.42
N VAL A 41 -9.50 -1.07 9.21
CA VAL A 41 -10.87 -1.11 8.69
C VAL A 41 -11.18 0.16 7.90
N ALA A 42 -10.79 1.33 8.42
CA ALA A 42 -10.97 2.58 7.70
C ALA A 42 -10.20 2.61 6.37
N ALA A 43 -9.03 1.97 6.28
CA ALA A 43 -8.29 1.85 5.02
C ALA A 43 -9.08 1.16 3.91
N ALA A 44 -9.89 0.14 4.26
CA ALA A 44 -10.71 -0.59 3.30
C ALA A 44 -11.83 0.27 2.67
N THR A 45 -12.16 1.40 3.28
CA THR A 45 -13.14 2.37 2.74
C THR A 45 -12.51 3.38 1.79
N ILE A 46 -11.18 3.42 1.68
CA ILE A 46 -10.47 4.32 0.78
C ILE A 46 -10.36 3.67 -0.60
N SER A 47 -11.10 4.20 -1.56
CA SER A 47 -10.93 3.83 -2.97
C SER A 47 -9.92 4.75 -3.65
N LEU A 48 -8.83 4.17 -4.12
CA LEU A 48 -7.86 4.82 -5.01
C LEU A 48 -8.33 4.67 -6.45
N ASN A 49 -8.13 5.72 -7.25
CA ASN A 49 -8.37 5.65 -8.68
C ASN A 49 -7.15 5.07 -9.42
N SER A 50 -7.31 4.81 -10.72
CA SER A 50 -6.26 4.23 -11.55
C SER A 50 -5.00 5.11 -11.60
N GLU A 51 -5.18 6.44 -11.71
CA GLU A 51 -4.06 7.39 -11.79
C GLU A 51 -3.23 7.42 -10.50
N GLU A 52 -3.89 7.40 -9.34
CA GLU A 52 -3.22 7.35 -8.03
C GLU A 52 -2.47 6.03 -7.84
N THR A 53 -3.06 4.93 -8.30
CA THR A 53 -2.42 3.61 -8.26
C THR A 53 -1.17 3.59 -9.14
N THR A 54 -1.25 4.11 -10.36
CA THR A 54 -0.10 4.24 -11.27
C THR A 54 0.96 5.19 -10.73
N LEU A 55 0.57 6.28 -10.07
CA LEU A 55 1.50 7.20 -9.41
C LEU A 55 2.29 6.49 -8.31
N LEU A 56 1.62 5.68 -7.47
CA LEU A 56 2.27 4.91 -6.41
C LEU A 56 3.25 3.88 -6.98
N GLU A 57 2.90 3.19 -8.06
CA GLU A 57 3.77 2.23 -8.73
C GLU A 57 5.00 2.90 -9.36
N ASN A 58 4.82 4.03 -10.03
CA ASN A 58 5.92 4.81 -10.59
C ASN A 58 6.87 5.32 -9.50
N LEU A 59 6.33 5.74 -8.35
CA LEU A 59 7.14 6.13 -7.20
C LEU A 59 7.91 4.92 -6.64
N ALA A 60 7.28 3.75 -6.54
CA ALA A 60 7.93 2.52 -6.09
C ALA A 60 9.07 2.11 -7.03
N ALA A 61 8.84 2.11 -8.35
CA ALA A 61 9.86 1.77 -9.35
C ALA A 61 11.08 2.70 -9.27
N LYS A 62 10.87 4.00 -9.01
CA LYS A 62 11.96 4.99 -8.85
C LYS A 62 12.82 4.77 -7.62
N THR A 63 12.36 4.00 -6.63
CA THR A 63 13.17 3.72 -5.44
C THR A 63 14.35 2.79 -5.73
N GLY A 64 14.30 2.01 -6.82
CA GLY A 64 15.35 1.04 -7.16
C GLY A 64 15.56 -0.06 -6.12
N VAL A 65 14.59 -0.26 -5.21
CA VAL A 65 14.66 -1.29 -4.19
C VAL A 65 14.46 -2.66 -4.85
N ASP A 66 15.45 -3.53 -4.72
CA ASP A 66 15.29 -4.94 -5.06
C ASP A 66 14.53 -5.63 -3.92
N THR A 67 13.31 -6.08 -4.22
CA THR A 67 12.49 -6.82 -3.26
C THR A 67 12.79 -8.32 -3.28
N LYS A 68 13.70 -8.79 -4.15
CA LYS A 68 14.01 -10.20 -4.26
C LYS A 68 14.79 -10.70 -3.06
N GLY A 69 14.37 -11.85 -2.54
CA GLY A 69 15.13 -12.55 -1.53
C GLY A 69 16.47 -13.04 -2.10
N ALA A 70 17.53 -13.06 -1.28
CA ALA A 70 18.83 -13.62 -1.69
C ALA A 70 18.77 -15.10 -2.13
N TRP A 71 17.65 -15.77 -1.82
CA TRP A 71 17.35 -17.16 -2.11
C TRP A 71 16.42 -17.34 -3.33
N GLU A 72 15.91 -16.25 -3.91
CA GLU A 72 15.02 -16.31 -5.07
C GLU A 72 15.84 -16.48 -6.35
N ASN A 73 15.52 -17.52 -7.11
CA ASN A 73 16.15 -17.75 -8.41
C ASN A 73 15.67 -16.69 -9.40
N PRO A 74 16.53 -16.20 -10.31
CA PRO A 74 16.08 -15.28 -11.35
C PRO A 74 15.00 -15.98 -12.18
N MET A 75 13.82 -15.37 -12.28
CA MET A 75 12.79 -15.83 -13.20
C MET A 75 13.26 -15.44 -14.61
N TYR A 76 13.92 -16.38 -15.28
CA TYR A 76 14.25 -16.30 -16.71
C TYR A 76 13.04 -16.71 -17.56
#